data_AF-A0A7L0PMA9-F1
#
_entry.id   AF-A0A7L0PMA9-F1
#
_cell.length_a   1.000
_cell.length_b   1.000
_cell.length_c   1.000
_cell.angle_alpha   90.00
_cell.angle_beta   90.00
_cell.angle_gamma   90.00
#
_symmetry.space_group_name_H-M   'P 1'
#
loop_
_entity.id
_entity.type
_entity.pdbx_description
1 polymer ?
#
loop_
_entity_poly.entity_id
_entity_poly.type
_entity_poly.pdbx_seq_one_letter_code
_entity_poly.pdbx_strand_id
1 'polypeptide(L)'
;QGTCQWVTLDFPRTVKVSQLHIQFQGGFSSRLCTLEGCRAGEELVKISALYPEDINAMQISFAAFQVEETVLDKLKITFENSTDFFGRIVVYHLGVLGERL
;
A
#
# COMPACT_ATOMS: atom_id res chain seq x y z
N GLN A 1 11.96 1.14 18.48
CA GLN A 1 11.49 0.94 17.10
C GLN A 1 9.97 1.02 17.15
N GLY A 2 9.34 1.97 16.43
CA GLY A 2 7.89 2.14 16.48
C GLY A 2 7.14 0.89 16.01
N THR A 3 5.92 0.70 16.49
CA THR A 3 5.04 -0.39 16.02
C THR A 3 4.71 -0.22 14.54
N CYS A 4 4.59 -1.31 13.80
CA CYS A 4 4.13 -1.25 12.40
C CYS A 4 2.79 -0.52 12.32
N GLN A 5 2.67 0.38 11.36
CA GLN A 5 1.46 1.16 11.10
C GLN A 5 0.81 0.64 9.83
N TRP A 6 -0.49 0.86 9.65
CA TRP A 6 -1.16 0.42 8.44
C TRP A 6 -2.31 1.35 8.06
N VAL A 7 -2.67 1.31 6.79
CA VAL A 7 -3.89 1.90 6.25
C VAL A 7 -4.68 0.81 5.54
N THR A 8 -5.99 0.86 5.70
CA THR A 8 -6.92 -0.01 4.99
C THR A 8 -7.84 0.83 4.13
N LEU A 9 -8.04 0.38 2.90
CA LEU A 9 -8.95 0.95 1.92
C LEU A 9 -10.08 -0.05 1.69
N ASP A 10 -11.28 0.32 2.09
CA ASP A 10 -12.50 -0.43 1.83
C ASP A 10 -13.17 0.14 0.58
N PHE A 11 -13.26 -0.68 -0.47
CA PHE A 11 -13.90 -0.26 -1.72
C PHE A 11 -15.41 -0.46 -1.61
N PRO A 12 -16.23 0.46 -2.16
CA PRO A 12 -17.70 0.33 -2.10
C PRO A 12 -18.24 -0.81 -2.97
N ARG A 13 -17.39 -1.41 -3.79
CA ARG A 13 -17.64 -2.58 -4.62
C ARG A 13 -16.32 -3.25 -4.97
N THR A 14 -16.41 -4.46 -5.51
CA THR A 14 -15.27 -5.15 -6.07
C THR A 14 -14.56 -4.30 -7.12
N VAL A 15 -13.25 -4.18 -6.95
CA VAL A 15 -12.36 -3.54 -7.91
C VAL A 15 -11.24 -4.47 -8.28
N LYS A 16 -10.70 -4.26 -9.47
CA LYS A 16 -9.46 -4.85 -9.93
C LYS A 16 -8.39 -3.78 -9.87
N VAL A 17 -7.46 -3.93 -8.94
CA VAL A 17 -6.39 -2.95 -8.71
C VAL A 17 -5.24 -3.21 -9.67
N SER A 18 -4.71 -2.15 -10.28
CA SER A 18 -3.59 -2.21 -11.22
C SER A 18 -2.39 -1.38 -10.80
N GLN A 19 -2.59 -0.30 -10.03
CA GLN A 19 -1.50 0.58 -9.60
C GLN A 19 -1.72 1.10 -8.19
N LEU A 20 -0.61 1.21 -7.45
CA LEU A 20 -0.54 1.97 -6.21
C LEU A 20 0.36 3.18 -6.42
N HIS A 21 -0.19 4.35 -6.12
CA HIS A 21 0.49 5.63 -6.12
C HIS A 21 0.67 6.05 -4.67
N ILE A 22 1.91 6.24 -4.24
CA ILE A 22 2.20 6.66 -2.87
C ILE A 22 3.28 7.73 -2.85
N GLN A 23 3.09 8.76 -2.04
CA GLN A 23 4.07 9.79 -1.77
C GLN A 23 4.22 9.96 -0.28
N PHE A 24 5.43 9.73 0.22
CA PHE A 24 5.80 10.02 1.59
C PHE A 24 6.36 11.45 1.71
N GLN A 25 6.31 11.98 2.92
CA GLN A 25 7.22 13.07 3.28
C GLN A 25 8.64 12.50 3.42
N GLY A 26 9.63 13.12 2.78
CA GLY A 26 11.03 12.72 2.94
C GLY A 26 11.47 12.77 4.41
N GLY A 27 12.14 11.71 4.86
CA GLY A 27 12.52 11.45 6.26
C GLY A 27 11.47 10.67 7.06
N PHE A 28 10.31 10.36 6.47
CA PHE A 28 9.16 9.71 7.14
C PHE A 28 8.56 8.58 6.30
N SER A 29 9.38 7.98 5.44
CA SER A 29 8.99 6.90 4.53
C SER A 29 9.04 5.53 5.20
N SER A 30 8.35 4.57 4.59
CA SER A 30 8.45 3.16 4.95
C SER A 30 9.54 2.50 4.12
N ARG A 31 10.44 1.71 4.72
CA ARG A 31 11.44 0.94 3.95
C ARG A 31 10.84 -0.30 3.31
N LEU A 32 9.75 -0.83 3.86
CA LEU A 32 8.99 -1.94 3.33
C LEU A 32 7.50 -1.63 3.48
N CYS A 33 6.73 -1.79 2.42
CA CYS A 33 5.27 -1.84 2.50
C CYS A 33 4.78 -3.23 2.10
N THR A 34 4.03 -3.89 2.96
CA THR A 34 3.35 -5.16 2.62
C THR A 34 1.92 -4.85 2.19
N LEU A 35 1.55 -5.31 0.98
CA LEU A 35 0.20 -5.20 0.45
C LEU A 35 -0.55 -6.50 0.71
N GLU A 36 -1.73 -6.40 1.29
CA GLU A 36 -2.64 -7.51 1.55
C GLU A 36 -4.04 -7.15 1.05
N GLY A 37 -4.81 -8.12 0.55
CA GLY A 37 -6.18 -7.87 0.11
C GLY A 37 -7.07 -9.09 0.27
N CYS A 38 -8.38 -8.87 0.19
CA CYS A 38 -9.38 -9.92 0.28
C CYS A 38 -10.69 -9.54 -0.41
N ARG A 39 -11.54 -10.54 -0.68
CA ARG A 39 -12.96 -10.30 -0.94
C ARG A 39 -13.76 -10.15 0.35
N ALA A 40 -14.98 -9.66 0.23
CA ALA A 40 -15.91 -9.54 1.34
C ALA A 40 -16.12 -10.90 2.01
N GLY A 41 -15.76 -10.99 3.29
CA GLY A 41 -15.89 -12.21 4.10
C GLY A 41 -14.68 -13.15 4.07
N GLU A 42 -13.63 -12.81 3.30
CA GLU A 42 -12.39 -13.57 3.24
C GLU A 42 -11.29 -12.97 4.13
N GLU A 43 -10.29 -13.78 4.47
CA GLU A 43 -9.10 -13.32 5.17
C GLU A 43 -8.18 -12.53 4.25
N LEU A 44 -7.44 -11.57 4.83
CA LEU A 44 -6.42 -10.82 4.10
C LEU A 44 -5.28 -11.73 3.67
N VAL A 45 -4.98 -11.75 2.37
CA VAL A 45 -3.87 -12.50 1.79
C VAL A 45 -2.84 -11.53 1.25
N LYS A 46 -1.56 -11.85 1.45
CA LYS A 46 -0.45 -11.06 0.92
C LYS A 46 -0.48 -11.05 -0.61
N ILE A 47 -0.56 -9.86 -1.18
CA ILE A 47 -0.49 -9.60 -2.63
C ILE A 47 0.97 -9.43 -3.04
N SER A 48 1.69 -8.54 -2.34
CA SER A 48 3.06 -8.16 -2.72
C SER A 48 3.78 -7.39 -1.61
N ALA A 49 5.05 -7.07 -1.87
CA ALA A 49 5.88 -6.20 -1.05
C ALA A 49 6.48 -5.09 -1.93
N LEU A 50 6.56 -3.88 -1.38
CA LEU A 50 7.11 -2.68 -2.01
C LEU A 50 8.25 -2.13 -1.16
N TYR A 51 9.22 -1.48 -1.80
CA TYR A 51 10.35 -0.84 -1.12
C TYR A 51 10.44 0.62 -1.56
N PRO A 52 9.63 1.51 -0.98
CA PRO A 52 9.65 2.93 -1.33
C PRO A 52 10.99 3.57 -1.00
N GLU A 53 11.41 4.52 -1.83
CA GLU A 53 12.53 5.41 -1.53
C GLU A 53 12.11 6.47 -0.51
N ASP A 54 13.06 6.97 0.28
CA ASP A 54 12.83 8.04 1.25
C ASP A 54 12.94 9.43 0.61
N ILE A 55 12.05 9.69 -0.34
CA ILE A 55 12.02 10.92 -1.13
C ILE A 55 10.61 11.52 -1.14
N ASN A 56 10.53 12.84 -1.29
CA ASN A 56 9.27 13.56 -1.47
C ASN A 56 8.87 13.61 -2.96
N ALA A 57 8.76 12.43 -3.58
CA ALA A 57 8.27 12.29 -4.94
C ALA A 57 7.18 11.23 -4.97
N MET A 58 6.24 11.37 -5.91
CA MET A 58 5.23 10.35 -6.15
C MET A 58 5.88 9.09 -6.72
N GLN A 59 5.69 7.97 -6.02
CA GLN A 59 6.20 6.67 -6.41
C GLN A 59 5.04 5.81 -6.91
N ILE A 60 5.20 5.25 -8.10
CA ILE A 60 4.19 4.41 -8.76
C ILE A 60 4.72 2.98 -8.76
N SER A 61 4.01 2.07 -8.10
CA SER A 61 4.31 0.65 -8.20
C SER A 61 3.36 -0.04 -9.16
N PHE A 62 3.95 -0.59 -10.22
CA PHE A 62 3.33 -1.53 -11.16
C PHE A 62 3.67 -2.99 -10.82
N ALA A 63 4.84 -3.21 -10.21
CA ALA A 63 5.41 -4.54 -10.01
C ALA A 63 4.63 -5.40 -9.01
N ALA A 64 3.88 -4.78 -8.10
CA ALA A 64 3.03 -5.45 -7.12
C ALA A 64 1.83 -6.19 -7.72
N PHE A 65 1.40 -5.84 -8.94
CA PHE A 65 0.14 -6.29 -9.54
C PHE A 65 0.35 -7.07 -10.85
N GLN A 66 1.57 -7.56 -11.10
CA GLN A 66 1.93 -8.31 -12.30
C GLN A 66 1.45 -9.77 -12.29
N VAL A 67 0.97 -10.27 -11.14
CA VAL A 67 0.39 -11.61 -11.01
C VAL A 67 -1.13 -11.42 -11.01
N GLU A 68 -1.79 -11.84 -12.10
CA GLU A 68 -3.24 -11.94 -12.25
C GLU A 68 -4.03 -10.87 -11.46
N GLU A 69 -4.12 -9.67 -12.02
CA GLU A 69 -5.23 -8.73 -11.82
C GLU A 69 -5.88 -8.81 -10.42
N THR A 70 -5.29 -8.16 -9.41
CA THR A 70 -5.75 -8.35 -8.03
C THR A 70 -7.15 -7.80 -7.82
N VAL A 71 -8.13 -8.70 -7.86
CA VAL A 71 -9.53 -8.38 -7.65
C VAL A 71 -9.86 -8.48 -6.16
N LEU A 72 -10.24 -7.37 -5.55
CA LEU A 72 -10.44 -7.26 -4.11
C LEU A 72 -11.58 -6.29 -3.75
N ASP A 73 -12.09 -6.43 -2.54
CA ASP A 73 -13.03 -5.50 -1.91
C ASP A 73 -12.34 -4.65 -0.84
N LYS A 74 -11.21 -5.13 -0.30
CA LYS A 74 -10.40 -4.44 0.70
C LYS A 74 -8.91 -4.56 0.35
N LEU A 75 -8.17 -3.45 0.46
CA LEU A 75 -6.71 -3.40 0.35
C LEU A 75 -6.13 -2.86 1.65
N LYS A 76 -5.17 -3.57 2.24
CA LYS A 76 -4.39 -3.14 3.39
C LYS A 76 -2.95 -2.92 2.98
N ILE A 77 -2.38 -1.82 3.47
CA ILE A 77 -0.98 -1.44 3.29
C ILE A 77 -0.37 -1.36 4.67
N THR A 78 0.57 -2.25 4.97
CA THR A 78 1.32 -2.23 6.22
C THR A 78 2.67 -1.57 5.98
N PHE A 79 2.97 -0.52 6.74
CA PHE A 79 4.22 0.24 6.71
C PHE A 79 5.18 -0.32 7.76
N GLU A 80 6.27 -0.91 7.30
CA GLU A 80 7.29 -1.56 8.10
C GLU A 80 8.62 -0.82 7.98
N ASN A 81 9.38 -0.82 9.08
CA ASN A 81 10.73 -0.25 9.12
C ASN A 81 10.78 1.22 8.65
N SER A 82 10.07 2.11 9.35
CA SER A 82 10.12 3.55 9.09
C SER A 82 11.55 4.09 9.04
N THR A 83 11.79 5.08 8.18
CA THR A 83 13.06 5.81 8.10
C THR A 83 13.22 6.86 9.18
N ASP A 84 12.12 7.29 9.81
CA ASP A 84 12.12 8.23 10.93
C ASP A 84 12.59 7.55 12.23
N PHE A 85 13.37 8.26 13.02
CA PHE A 85 13.93 7.74 14.28
C PHE A 85 12.84 7.33 15.29
N PHE A 86 11.71 8.04 15.33
CA PHE A 86 10.59 7.74 16.22
C PHE A 86 9.58 6.77 15.59
N GLY A 87 9.86 6.28 14.37
CA GLY A 87 9.00 5.34 13.66
C GLY A 87 7.75 5.98 13.04
N ARG A 88 7.72 7.31 12.87
CA ARG A 88 6.59 8.01 12.25
C ARG A 88 6.53 7.68 10.76
N ILE A 89 5.31 7.64 10.22
CA ILE A 89 5.05 7.51 8.78
C ILE A 89 4.17 8.68 8.39
N VAL A 90 4.55 9.40 7.34
CA VAL A 90 3.75 10.53 6.84
C VAL A 90 3.51 10.33 5.34
N VAL A 91 2.26 10.11 4.99
CA VAL A 91 1.80 9.93 3.61
C VAL A 91 1.09 11.20 3.16
N TYR A 92 1.59 11.84 2.10
CA TYR A 92 0.96 13.02 1.50
C TYR A 92 -0.07 12.64 0.45
N HIS A 93 0.25 11.65 -0.38
CA HIS A 93 -0.66 11.16 -1.40
C HIS A 93 -0.73 9.64 -1.36
N LEU A 94 -1.97 9.13 -1.37
CA LEU A 94 -2.28 7.72 -1.52
C LEU A 94 -3.37 7.59 -2.57
N GLY A 95 -3.05 6.93 -3.67
CA GLY A 95 -3.96 6.67 -4.78
C GLY A 95 -3.93 5.21 -5.17
N VAL A 96 -5.11 4.63 -5.40
CA VAL A 96 -5.24 3.30 -5.99
C VAL A 96 -5.96 3.44 -7.31
N LEU A 97 -5.33 2.99 -8.39
CA LEU A 97 -5.91 2.98 -9.73
C LEU A 97 -6.20 1.54 -10.14
N GLY A 98 -7.20 1.39 -10.99
CA GLY A 98 -7.75 0.11 -11.36
C GLY A 98 -9.08 0.28 -12.09
N GLU A 99 -9.78 -0.82 -12.27
CA GLU A 99 -11.10 -0.84 -12.87
C GLU A 99 -12.16 -1.37 -11.89
N ARG A 100 -13.38 -0.95 -12.15
CA ARG A 100 -14.57 -1.38 -11.42
C ARG A 100 -15.12 -2.61 -12.13
N LEU A 101 -15.45 -3.64 -11.37
CA LEU A 101 -16.18 -4.80 -11.87
C LEU A 101 -17.69 -4.64 -11.61
#